data_AF-A0A0D0CDW2-F1
#
_entry.id   AF-A0A0D0CDW2-F1
#
_cell.length_a   1.000
_cell.length_b   1.000
_cell.length_c   1.000
_cell.angle_alpha   90.00
_cell.angle_beta   90.00
_cell.angle_gamma   90.00
#
_symmetry.space_group_name_H-M   'P 1'
#
loop_
_entity.id
_entity.type
_entity.pdbx_description
1 polymer ?
#
loop_
_entity_poly.entity_id
_entity_poly.type
_entity_poly.pdbx_seq_one_letter_code
_entity_poly.pdbx_strand_id
1 'polypeptide(L)'
;MTWYNSGIGTYAQPSMKTFAYYRQQLWHAIDMAIAWKFEHIIHGAYQWLSNNYQEDDCIFLLGFSRGAYQVRVLSAMIEKVGLIHKGNEMQIPFAYELYSRERADEDLVKNFKKTFCREVKVHFVGVWDTVSSIGIVRPREMLPGTTDGMKHVCYFRHALALDERRVKFLPEYAHGGQSIRSDNLDPQETAEE
;
A
#
# COMPACT_ATOMS: atom_id res chain seq x y z
N MET A 1 -3.50 -3.87 20.22
CA MET A 1 -4.88 -3.60 19.70
C MET A 1 -4.96 -4.01 18.24
N THR A 2 -6.15 -4.19 17.66
CA THR A 2 -6.29 -4.65 16.25
C THR A 2 -7.37 -3.87 15.51
N TRP A 3 -7.10 -3.53 14.25
CA TRP A 3 -8.06 -3.01 13.29
C TRP A 3 -8.19 -3.97 12.10
N TYR A 4 -9.40 -4.12 11.58
CA TYR A 4 -9.68 -5.05 10.48
C TYR A 4 -10.63 -4.44 9.46
N ASN A 5 -10.40 -4.74 8.18
CA ASN A 5 -11.27 -4.37 7.07
C ASN A 5 -11.51 -5.57 6.15
N SER A 6 -12.77 -5.83 5.81
CA SER A 6 -13.19 -6.99 5.01
C SER A 6 -12.87 -6.88 3.50
N GLY A 7 -12.17 -5.83 3.06
CA GLY A 7 -11.64 -5.71 1.70
C GLY A 7 -12.60 -5.15 0.63
N ILE A 8 -12.07 -5.00 -0.59
CA ILE A 8 -12.80 -4.52 -1.77
C ILE A 8 -13.25 -5.75 -2.58
N GLY A 9 -14.56 -5.85 -2.91
CA GLY A 9 -15.07 -6.91 -3.81
C GLY A 9 -16.32 -7.68 -3.36
N THR A 10 -16.90 -7.39 -2.19
CA THR A 10 -18.01 -8.19 -1.63
C THR A 10 -19.40 -7.91 -2.20
N TYR A 11 -19.57 -6.92 -3.10
CA TYR A 11 -20.89 -6.53 -3.62
C TYR A 11 -20.83 -6.06 -5.08
N ALA A 12 -20.73 -6.98 -6.03
CA ALA A 12 -21.06 -6.68 -7.43
C ALA A 12 -21.69 -7.91 -8.08
N GLN A 13 -23.02 -7.95 -8.16
CA GLN A 13 -23.71 -8.87 -9.05
C GLN A 13 -23.78 -8.26 -10.46
N PRO A 14 -23.22 -8.91 -11.50
CA PRO A 14 -23.29 -8.38 -12.85
C PRO A 14 -24.65 -8.68 -13.50
N SER A 15 -25.32 -7.65 -14.02
CA SER A 15 -26.49 -7.75 -14.91
C SER A 15 -26.05 -7.61 -16.37
N MET A 16 -26.26 -8.65 -17.18
CA MET A 16 -25.63 -8.84 -18.49
C MET A 16 -26.34 -8.19 -19.70
N LYS A 17 -27.24 -7.21 -19.53
CA LYS A 17 -28.13 -6.80 -20.66
C LYS A 17 -27.83 -5.47 -21.38
N THR A 18 -26.85 -4.65 -20.98
CA THR A 18 -26.70 -3.26 -21.52
C THR A 18 -25.25 -2.82 -21.86
N PHE A 19 -24.35 -3.77 -22.15
CA PHE A 19 -22.92 -3.61 -21.83
C PHE A 19 -21.99 -2.96 -22.88
N ALA A 20 -22.36 -2.82 -24.16
CA ALA A 20 -21.38 -2.51 -25.21
C ALA A 20 -21.06 -1.00 -25.38
N TYR A 21 -22.03 -0.09 -25.20
CA TYR A 21 -21.86 1.36 -25.46
C TYR A 21 -21.55 2.18 -24.19
N TYR A 22 -22.21 1.89 -23.06
CA TYR A 22 -21.97 2.56 -21.77
C TYR A 22 -20.76 2.01 -20.99
N ARG A 23 -20.00 1.12 -21.63
CA ARG A 23 -18.94 0.34 -20.99
C ARG A 23 -17.87 1.22 -20.36
N GLN A 24 -17.39 2.22 -21.09
CA GLN A 24 -16.29 3.07 -20.63
C GLN A 24 -16.70 3.98 -19.46
N GLN A 25 -17.86 4.62 -19.53
CA GLN A 25 -18.38 5.47 -18.45
C GLN A 25 -18.67 4.64 -17.18
N LEU A 26 -19.22 3.43 -17.34
CA LEU A 26 -19.46 2.51 -16.24
C LEU A 26 -18.15 2.04 -15.60
N TRP A 27 -17.12 1.71 -16.40
CA TRP A 27 -15.80 1.35 -15.89
C TRP A 27 -15.18 2.50 -15.09
N HIS A 28 -15.14 3.72 -15.64
CA HIS A 28 -14.64 4.89 -14.93
C HIS A 28 -15.35 5.12 -13.59
N ALA A 29 -16.68 4.95 -13.54
CA ALA A 29 -17.43 5.07 -12.30
C ALA A 29 -17.05 3.98 -11.27
N ILE A 30 -16.87 2.74 -11.72
CA ILE A 30 -16.41 1.63 -10.88
C ILE A 30 -15.00 1.89 -10.34
N ASP A 31 -14.08 2.36 -11.19
CA ASP A 31 -12.70 2.64 -10.78
C ASP A 31 -12.61 3.79 -9.79
N MET A 32 -13.37 4.87 -10.02
CA MET A 32 -13.47 5.97 -9.06
C MET A 32 -14.03 5.49 -7.72
N ALA A 33 -15.07 4.63 -7.73
CA ALA A 33 -15.61 4.07 -6.50
C ALA A 33 -14.59 3.18 -5.77
N ILE A 34 -13.79 2.41 -6.50
CA ILE A 34 -12.70 1.60 -5.94
C ILE A 34 -11.62 2.50 -5.35
N ALA A 35 -11.21 3.56 -6.05
CA ALA A 35 -10.21 4.52 -5.59
C ALA A 35 -10.68 5.27 -4.34
N TRP A 36 -11.91 5.77 -4.33
CA TRP A 36 -12.50 6.44 -3.16
C TRP A 36 -12.59 5.49 -1.96
N LYS A 37 -13.03 4.25 -2.19
CA LYS A 37 -13.04 3.22 -1.13
C LYS A 37 -11.62 2.91 -0.64
N PHE A 38 -10.65 2.85 -1.54
CA PHE A 38 -9.25 2.63 -1.20
C PHE A 38 -8.71 3.74 -0.28
N GLU A 39 -8.88 5.01 -0.66
CA GLU A 39 -8.43 6.15 0.14
C GLU A 39 -9.11 6.19 1.52
N HIS A 40 -10.42 5.91 1.57
CA HIS A 40 -11.16 5.83 2.82
C HIS A 40 -10.61 4.75 3.77
N ILE A 41 -10.24 3.59 3.23
CA ILE A 41 -9.63 2.49 4.01
C ILE A 41 -8.27 2.92 4.57
N ILE A 42 -7.43 3.56 3.75
CA ILE A 42 -6.11 4.05 4.19
C ILE A 42 -6.27 5.11 5.29
N HIS A 43 -7.13 6.10 5.08
CA HIS A 43 -7.39 7.15 6.07
C HIS A 43 -7.91 6.56 7.38
N GLY A 44 -8.87 5.64 7.33
CA GLY A 44 -9.44 5.01 8.51
C GLY A 44 -8.42 4.17 9.29
N ALA A 45 -7.59 3.37 8.59
CA ALA A 45 -6.54 2.59 9.22
C ALA A 45 -5.46 3.49 9.85
N TYR A 46 -5.03 4.53 9.13
CA TYR A 46 -4.04 5.50 9.60
C TYR A 46 -4.55 6.28 10.82
N GLN A 47 -5.81 6.75 10.78
CA GLN A 47 -6.45 7.43 11.90
C GLN A 47 -6.55 6.52 13.13
N TRP A 48 -7.01 5.28 12.94
CA TRP A 48 -7.10 4.32 14.02
C TRP A 48 -5.73 4.06 14.64
N LEU A 49 -4.69 3.87 13.82
CA LEU A 49 -3.32 3.68 14.30
C LEU A 49 -2.83 4.91 15.07
N SER A 50 -2.99 6.11 14.52
CA SER A 50 -2.62 7.38 15.16
C SER A 50 -3.27 7.56 16.55
N ASN A 51 -4.54 7.18 16.67
CA ASN A 51 -5.33 7.34 17.90
C ASN A 51 -5.01 6.32 19.00
N ASN A 52 -4.43 5.17 18.63
CA ASN A 52 -4.20 4.05 19.52
C ASN A 52 -2.71 3.76 19.77
N TYR A 53 -1.81 4.26 18.93
CA TYR A 53 -0.37 4.04 19.06
C TYR A 53 0.19 4.70 20.33
N GLN A 54 0.87 3.88 21.13
CA GLN A 54 1.68 4.29 22.28
C GLN A 54 3.16 4.17 21.96
N GLU A 55 3.99 4.89 22.70
CA GLU A 55 5.44 4.79 22.56
C GLU A 55 5.89 3.34 22.77
N ASP A 56 6.86 2.90 21.97
CA ASP A 56 7.38 1.52 21.92
C ASP A 56 6.43 0.43 21.37
N ASP A 57 5.24 0.79 20.87
CA ASP A 57 4.36 -0.16 20.19
C ASP A 57 4.99 -0.74 18.91
N CYS A 58 4.85 -2.04 18.73
CA CYS A 58 5.23 -2.70 17.47
C CYS A 58 4.05 -2.73 16.50
N ILE A 59 4.23 -2.14 15.31
CA ILE A 59 3.20 -2.08 14.27
C ILE A 59 3.33 -3.31 13.34
N PHE A 60 2.27 -4.12 13.29
CA PHE A 60 2.14 -5.27 12.38
C PHE A 60 1.05 -4.99 11.35
N LEU A 61 1.40 -5.07 10.07
CA LEU A 61 0.45 -4.89 8.98
C LEU A 61 0.36 -6.18 8.15
N LEU A 62 -0.86 -6.69 7.98
CA LEU A 62 -1.14 -7.93 7.28
C LEU A 62 -2.17 -7.69 6.19
N GLY A 63 -1.91 -8.18 4.97
CA GLY A 63 -2.81 -7.95 3.86
C GLY A 63 -2.80 -9.06 2.82
N PHE A 64 -3.96 -9.31 2.22
CA PHE A 64 -4.13 -10.28 1.13
C PHE A 64 -4.66 -9.58 -0.13
N SER A 65 -4.13 -9.94 -1.30
CA SER A 65 -4.61 -9.45 -2.61
C SER A 65 -4.59 -7.91 -2.70
N ARG A 66 -5.76 -7.27 -2.84
CA ARG A 66 -5.88 -5.81 -2.79
C ARG A 66 -5.55 -5.22 -1.42
N GLY A 67 -5.87 -5.94 -0.35
CA GLY A 67 -5.51 -5.57 1.02
C GLY A 67 -4.00 -5.58 1.24
N ALA A 68 -3.26 -6.45 0.55
CA ALA A 68 -1.80 -6.44 0.56
C ALA A 68 -1.23 -5.12 -0.01
N TYR A 69 -1.83 -4.60 -1.08
CA TYR A 69 -1.43 -3.32 -1.64
C TYR A 69 -1.77 -2.16 -0.67
N GLN A 70 -2.93 -2.21 -0.03
CA GLN A 70 -3.33 -1.22 0.98
C GLN A 70 -2.34 -1.15 2.15
N VAL A 71 -1.91 -2.29 2.71
CA VAL A 71 -0.96 -2.27 3.84
C VAL A 71 0.44 -1.83 3.43
N ARG A 72 0.87 -2.12 2.19
CA ARG A 72 2.14 -1.58 1.65
C ARG A 72 2.06 -0.07 1.54
N VAL A 73 0.96 0.47 1.01
CA VAL A 73 0.71 1.91 0.92
C VAL A 73 0.66 2.57 2.29
N LEU A 74 -0.05 1.98 3.26
CA LEU A 74 -0.09 2.50 4.62
C LEU A 74 1.30 2.57 5.25
N SER A 75 2.10 1.51 5.07
CA SER A 75 3.47 1.47 5.57
C SER A 75 4.38 2.51 4.92
N ALA A 76 4.31 2.66 3.59
CA ALA A 76 5.08 3.68 2.86
C ALA A 76 4.66 5.11 3.22
N MET A 77 3.36 5.33 3.46
CA MET A 77 2.86 6.60 3.98
C MET A 77 3.44 6.92 5.36
N ILE A 78 3.42 5.96 6.30
CA ILE A 78 4.00 6.13 7.63
C ILE A 78 5.50 6.48 7.55
N GLU A 79 6.25 5.84 6.66
CA GLU A 79 7.67 6.16 6.45
C GLU A 79 7.86 7.60 5.97
N LYS A 80 7.18 7.96 4.88
CA LYS A 80 7.35 9.25 4.19
C LYS A 80 6.88 10.43 5.03
N VAL A 81 5.67 10.38 5.58
CA VAL A 81 5.06 11.53 6.29
C VAL A 81 5.07 11.41 7.82
N GLY A 82 5.37 10.23 8.36
CA GLY A 82 5.28 9.95 9.81
C GLY A 82 3.89 9.49 10.24
N LEU A 83 3.71 9.29 11.55
CA LEU A 83 2.40 9.02 12.16
C LEU A 83 1.87 10.25 12.89
N ILE A 84 0.73 10.78 12.47
CA ILE A 84 0.13 11.97 13.08
C ILE A 84 -0.15 11.79 14.58
N HIS A 85 0.01 12.84 15.37
CA HIS A 85 -0.45 12.87 16.76
C HIS A 85 -1.97 12.83 16.87
N LYS A 86 -2.47 12.06 17.84
CA LYS A 86 -3.90 11.99 18.18
C LYS A 86 -4.49 13.40 18.36
N GLY A 87 -5.68 13.65 17.82
CA GLY A 87 -6.34 14.97 17.83
C GLY A 87 -6.05 15.85 16.61
N ASN A 88 -5.17 15.43 15.69
CA ASN A 88 -4.90 16.13 14.42
C ASN A 88 -5.49 15.38 13.21
N GLU A 89 -6.62 14.70 13.39
CA GLU A 89 -7.20 13.83 12.36
C GLU A 89 -7.60 14.59 11.09
N MET A 90 -7.89 15.88 11.22
CA MET A 90 -8.19 16.78 10.09
C MET A 90 -7.00 16.97 9.14
N GLN A 91 -5.78 16.65 9.57
CA GLN A 91 -4.56 16.73 8.73
C GLN A 91 -4.29 15.44 7.95
N ILE A 92 -5.01 14.35 8.22
CA ILE A 92 -4.81 13.05 7.55
C ILE A 92 -4.99 13.13 6.02
N PRO A 93 -6.01 13.81 5.47
CA PRO A 93 -6.15 13.94 4.01
C PRO A 93 -4.95 14.65 3.38
N PHE A 94 -4.43 15.70 4.03
CA PHE A 94 -3.25 16.42 3.56
C PHE A 94 -1.98 15.57 3.65
N ALA A 95 -1.83 14.78 4.72
CA ALA A 95 -0.73 13.82 4.86
C ALA A 95 -0.74 12.78 3.73
N TYR A 96 -1.92 12.26 3.35
CA TYR A 96 -2.06 11.33 2.24
C TYR A 96 -1.74 12.00 0.89
N GLU A 97 -2.14 13.26 0.70
CA GLU A 97 -1.78 14.04 -0.47
C GLU A 97 -0.26 14.23 -0.60
N LEU A 98 0.42 14.62 0.48
CA LEU A 98 1.89 14.73 0.52
C LEU A 98 2.58 13.39 0.19
N TYR A 99 2.03 12.29 0.68
CA TYR A 99 2.54 10.96 0.38
C TYR A 99 2.36 10.59 -1.10
N SER A 100 1.15 10.77 -1.64
CA SER A 100 0.77 10.28 -2.98
C SER A 100 1.39 11.07 -4.14
N ARG A 101 1.91 12.27 -3.88
CA ARG A 101 2.67 13.06 -4.87
C ARG A 101 4.06 12.45 -5.11
N GLU A 102 4.39 12.19 -6.36
CA GLU A 102 5.69 11.64 -6.79
C GLU A 102 6.84 12.62 -6.51
N ARG A 103 6.63 13.91 -6.78
CA ARG A 103 7.58 15.01 -6.47
C ARG A 103 6.99 15.96 -5.44
N ALA A 104 6.79 15.46 -4.22
CA ALA A 104 6.47 16.32 -3.10
C ALA A 104 7.69 17.19 -2.76
N ASP A 105 7.45 18.44 -2.38
CA ASP A 105 8.47 19.31 -1.80
C ASP A 105 9.00 18.67 -0.50
N GLU A 106 10.28 18.28 -0.51
CA GLU A 106 10.91 17.58 0.61
C GLU A 106 10.92 18.43 1.88
N ASP A 107 11.08 19.75 1.76
CA ASP A 107 11.06 20.66 2.89
C ASP A 107 9.65 20.73 3.49
N LEU A 108 8.62 20.74 2.64
CA LEU A 108 7.23 20.69 3.11
C LEU A 108 6.93 19.38 3.85
N VAL A 109 7.35 18.23 3.31
CA VAL A 109 7.14 16.92 3.95
C VAL A 109 7.89 16.86 5.28
N LYS A 110 9.13 17.34 5.33
CA LYS A 110 9.95 17.37 6.54
C LYS A 110 9.35 18.27 7.61
N ASN A 111 8.89 19.47 7.23
CA ASN A 111 8.22 20.40 8.14
C ASN A 111 6.89 19.84 8.65
N PHE A 112 6.11 19.20 7.78
CA PHE A 112 4.88 18.52 8.18
C PHE A 112 5.14 17.40 9.19
N LYS A 113 6.10 16.50 8.88
CA LYS A 113 6.50 15.39 9.76
C LYS A 113 6.96 15.91 11.12
N LYS A 114 7.78 16.96 11.16
CA LYS A 114 8.26 17.60 12.40
C LYS A 114 7.15 18.25 13.23
N THR A 115 6.13 18.80 12.58
CA THR A 115 5.10 19.62 13.26
C THR A 115 3.92 18.78 13.76
N PHE A 116 3.45 17.83 12.95
CA PHE A 116 2.20 17.11 13.22
C PHE A 116 2.37 15.64 13.56
N CYS A 117 3.57 15.08 13.33
CA CYS A 117 3.80 13.66 13.41
C CYS A 117 4.86 13.29 14.45
N ARG A 118 4.76 12.05 14.91
CA ARG A 118 5.83 11.34 15.61
C ARG A 118 6.49 10.35 14.68
N GLU A 119 7.77 10.12 14.94
CA GLU A 119 8.55 9.14 14.22
C GLU A 119 8.23 7.75 14.78
N VAL A 120 7.76 6.86 13.90
CA VAL A 120 7.44 5.49 14.23
C VAL A 120 7.95 4.59 13.12
N LYS A 121 8.32 3.37 13.46
CA LYS A 121 8.78 2.38 12.49
C LYS A 121 7.85 1.20 12.43
N VAL A 122 7.46 0.80 11.22
CA VAL A 122 6.65 -0.40 11.03
C VAL A 122 7.52 -1.63 11.28
N HIS A 123 7.09 -2.47 12.22
CA HIS A 123 7.86 -3.63 12.65
C HIS A 123 7.76 -4.77 11.64
N PHE A 124 6.54 -5.10 11.18
CA PHE A 124 6.33 -6.22 10.27
C PHE A 124 5.28 -5.91 9.22
N VAL A 125 5.57 -6.28 7.98
CA VAL A 125 4.59 -6.29 6.88
C VAL A 125 4.57 -7.69 6.26
N GLY A 126 3.45 -8.38 6.44
CA GLY A 126 3.17 -9.69 5.86
C GLY A 126 2.09 -9.59 4.80
N VAL A 127 2.45 -9.91 3.56
CA VAL A 127 1.54 -9.79 2.42
C VAL A 127 1.44 -11.07 1.63
N TRP A 128 0.25 -11.32 1.09
CA TRP A 128 -0.05 -12.48 0.25
C TRP A 128 -0.63 -12.02 -1.08
N ASP A 129 -0.02 -12.47 -2.17
CA ASP A 129 -0.51 -12.36 -3.55
C ASP A 129 -0.94 -10.94 -3.91
N THR A 130 -0.06 -9.96 -3.68
CA THR A 130 -0.42 -8.54 -3.82
C THR A 130 -0.89 -8.25 -5.25
N VAL A 131 -2.05 -7.60 -5.42
CA VAL A 131 -2.52 -7.11 -6.73
C VAL A 131 -2.79 -5.62 -6.68
N SER A 132 -2.52 -4.90 -7.78
CA SER A 132 -2.81 -3.47 -7.87
C SER A 132 -4.31 -3.20 -7.65
N SER A 133 -4.61 -2.21 -6.80
CA SER A 133 -5.99 -1.86 -6.43
C SER A 133 -6.55 -0.68 -7.23
N ILE A 134 -5.77 -0.05 -8.12
CA ILE A 134 -6.13 1.19 -8.81
C ILE A 134 -6.02 0.93 -10.32
N GLY A 135 -7.02 0.25 -10.89
CA GLY A 135 -6.84 -0.54 -12.10
C GLY A 135 -6.92 0.16 -13.46
N ILE A 136 -7.46 1.38 -13.60
CA ILE A 136 -7.76 1.92 -14.96
C ILE A 136 -7.57 3.45 -15.11
N VAL A 137 -7.68 4.26 -14.06
CA VAL A 137 -7.72 5.75 -14.20
C VAL A 137 -6.40 6.46 -13.93
N ARG A 138 -5.55 5.93 -13.04
CA ARG A 138 -4.18 6.45 -12.90
C ARG A 138 -3.28 5.67 -13.87
N PRO A 139 -2.29 6.32 -14.52
CA PRO A 139 -1.20 5.58 -15.14
C PRO A 139 -0.72 4.50 -14.17
N ARG A 140 -0.13 3.41 -14.67
CA ARG A 140 0.49 2.33 -13.87
C ARG A 140 1.63 2.81 -12.95
N GLU A 141 1.73 4.09 -12.67
CA GLU A 141 2.55 4.69 -11.63
C GLU A 141 2.02 4.24 -10.28
N MET A 142 2.74 3.27 -9.73
CA MET A 142 2.50 2.74 -8.40
C MET A 142 2.77 3.83 -7.36
N LEU A 143 2.08 3.75 -6.23
CA LEU A 143 2.33 4.72 -5.17
C LEU A 143 3.77 4.58 -4.65
N PRO A 144 4.43 5.68 -4.28
CA PRO A 144 5.82 5.67 -3.84
C PRO A 144 6.06 4.70 -2.67
N GLY A 145 7.21 4.02 -2.67
CA GLY A 145 7.61 3.11 -1.59
C GLY A 145 6.82 1.80 -1.53
N THR A 146 6.05 1.47 -2.57
CA THR A 146 5.31 0.20 -2.60
C THR A 146 6.08 -0.93 -3.27
N THR A 147 7.05 -0.68 -4.17
CA THR A 147 7.76 -1.69 -4.99
C THR A 147 9.28 -1.65 -4.96
N ASP A 148 9.84 -0.98 -3.96
CA ASP A 148 11.28 -0.84 -3.72
C ASP A 148 11.86 -1.94 -2.80
N GLY A 149 11.07 -2.97 -2.51
CA GLY A 149 11.40 -4.03 -1.56
C GLY A 149 10.91 -3.79 -0.14
N MET A 150 10.20 -2.67 0.15
CA MET A 150 9.73 -2.31 1.49
C MET A 150 10.88 -2.20 2.50
N LYS A 151 12.02 -1.64 2.09
CA LYS A 151 13.25 -1.63 2.91
C LYS A 151 13.15 -0.75 4.17
N HIS A 152 12.13 0.08 4.26
CA HIS A 152 11.85 0.94 5.42
C HIS A 152 11.26 0.19 6.62
N VAL A 153 10.74 -1.03 6.43
CA VAL A 153 10.20 -1.83 7.55
C VAL A 153 11.25 -2.77 8.14
N CYS A 154 11.11 -3.15 9.41
CA CYS A 154 12.08 -4.06 10.03
C CYS A 154 12.03 -5.45 9.39
N TYR A 155 10.82 -5.95 9.10
CA TYR A 155 10.62 -7.27 8.49
C TYR A 155 9.52 -7.24 7.43
N PHE A 156 9.90 -7.54 6.19
CA PHE A 156 8.96 -7.71 5.09
C PHE A 156 8.90 -9.17 4.65
N ARG A 157 7.70 -9.72 4.47
CA ARG A 157 7.45 -11.07 3.93
C ARG A 157 6.33 -11.00 2.90
N HIS A 158 6.59 -11.53 1.71
CA HIS A 158 5.62 -11.60 0.63
C HIS A 158 5.50 -13.03 0.11
N ALA A 159 4.31 -13.62 0.28
CA ALA A 159 3.97 -14.91 -0.29
C ALA A 159 3.27 -14.72 -1.64
N LEU A 160 3.66 -15.50 -2.65
CA LEU A 160 3.12 -15.43 -4.02
C LEU A 160 2.46 -16.75 -4.39
N ALA A 161 1.34 -16.69 -5.12
CA ALA A 161 0.71 -17.87 -5.68
C ALA A 161 1.42 -18.29 -6.98
N LEU A 162 2.12 -19.43 -6.96
CA LEU A 162 2.83 -19.95 -8.13
C LEU A 162 1.86 -20.39 -9.26
N ASP A 163 0.66 -20.85 -8.89
CA ASP A 163 -0.35 -21.36 -9.82
C ASP A 163 -1.43 -20.33 -10.20
N GLU A 164 -1.23 -19.05 -9.90
CA GLU A 164 -2.16 -18.00 -10.33
C GLU A 164 -2.03 -17.75 -11.84
N ARG A 165 -3.05 -18.16 -12.60
CA ARG A 165 -3.05 -18.12 -14.09
C ARG A 165 -4.01 -17.07 -14.66
N ARG A 166 -4.76 -16.36 -13.82
CA ARG A 166 -5.73 -15.37 -14.29
C ARG A 166 -5.00 -14.07 -14.63
N VAL A 167 -5.08 -13.64 -15.88
CA VAL A 167 -4.43 -12.43 -16.42
C VAL A 167 -4.71 -11.15 -15.61
N LYS A 168 -5.85 -11.08 -14.91
CA LYS A 168 -6.25 -9.92 -14.09
C LYS A 168 -5.67 -9.91 -12.66
N PHE A 169 -4.98 -10.98 -12.25
CA PHE A 169 -4.45 -11.16 -10.90
C PHE A 169 -2.93 -11.31 -10.92
N LEU A 170 -2.27 -10.66 -11.89
CA LEU A 170 -0.81 -10.62 -11.92
C LEU A 170 -0.29 -10.01 -10.62
N PRO A 171 0.63 -10.70 -9.92
CA PRO A 171 1.10 -10.24 -8.64
C PRO A 171 2.07 -9.06 -8.78
N GLU A 172 1.98 -8.13 -7.82
CA GLU A 172 2.87 -7.00 -7.66
C GLU A 172 4.09 -7.40 -6.83
N TYR A 173 5.20 -7.65 -7.52
CA TYR A 173 6.44 -8.08 -6.89
C TYR A 173 7.02 -7.02 -5.93
N ALA A 174 7.80 -7.50 -4.97
CA ALA A 174 8.46 -6.65 -3.98
C ALA A 174 9.46 -5.67 -4.62
N HIS A 175 10.21 -6.12 -5.63
CA HIS A 175 11.26 -5.37 -6.32
C HIS A 175 10.90 -5.06 -7.79
N GLY A 176 9.61 -4.84 -8.08
CA GLY A 176 9.15 -4.60 -9.46
C GLY A 176 9.48 -5.75 -10.44
N GLY A 177 9.69 -6.97 -9.93
CA GLY A 177 10.00 -8.16 -10.74
C GLY A 177 11.47 -8.34 -11.09
N GLN A 178 12.37 -7.49 -10.57
CA GLN A 178 13.81 -7.65 -10.77
C GLN A 178 14.36 -8.77 -9.88
N SER A 179 15.12 -9.69 -10.46
CA SER A 179 15.97 -10.62 -9.71
C SER A 179 17.25 -9.92 -9.26
N ILE A 180 17.86 -10.37 -8.16
CA ILE A 180 19.21 -9.95 -7.78
C ILE A 180 20.12 -10.23 -8.97
N ARG A 181 20.84 -9.21 -9.47
CA ARG A 181 21.89 -9.44 -10.46
C ARG A 181 22.97 -10.31 -9.82
N SER A 182 23.35 -11.37 -10.53
CA SER A 182 24.40 -12.34 -10.16
C SER A 182 25.76 -11.71 -9.81
N ASP A 183 25.95 -10.44 -10.15
CA ASP A 183 27.23 -9.73 -10.02
C ASP A 183 27.56 -9.32 -8.57
N ASN A 184 26.63 -9.50 -7.63
CA ASN A 184 26.80 -9.19 -6.19
C ASN A 184 26.86 -10.45 -5.30
N LEU A 185 26.98 -11.65 -5.88
CA LEU A 185 27.24 -12.85 -5.09
C LEU A 185 28.74 -12.88 -4.75
N ASP A 186 29.05 -12.77 -3.46
CA ASP A 186 30.40 -12.99 -2.95
C ASP A 186 30.83 -14.42 -3.33
N PRO A 187 32.02 -14.64 -3.92
CA PRO A 187 32.46 -15.97 -4.38
C PRO A 187 32.65 -17.02 -3.28
N GLN A 188 32.34 -16.71 -2.02
CA GLN A 188 32.62 -17.58 -0.87
C GLN A 188 31.43 -18.44 -0.41
N GLU A 189 30.21 -18.24 -0.93
CA GLU A 189 29.02 -19.01 -0.50
C GLU A 189 28.71 -20.24 -1.38
N THR A 190 29.52 -20.57 -2.39
CA THR A 190 29.31 -21.76 -3.25
C THR A 190 30.14 -22.99 -2.87
N ALA A 191 30.74 -23.00 -1.67
CA ALA A 191 31.45 -24.16 -1.15
C ALA A 191 30.93 -24.50 0.25
N GLU A 192 29.81 -25.21 0.32
CA GLU A 192 29.54 -26.29 1.29
C GLU A 192 28.11 -26.84 1.07
N GLU A 193 28.09 -28.06 0.52
CA GLU A 193 27.04 -29.10 0.43
C GLU A 193 25.60 -28.77 -0.01
#